data_AF-L8INF7-F1
#
_entry.id   AF-L8INF7-F1
#
_cell.length_a   1.000
_cell.length_b   1.000
_cell.length_c   1.000
_cell.angle_alpha   90.00
_cell.angle_beta   90.00
_cell.angle_gamma   90.00
#
_symmetry.space_group_name_H-M   'P 1'
#
loop_
_entity.id
_entity.type
_entity.pdbx_description
1 polymer ?
#
loop_
_entity_poly.entity_id
_entity_poly.type
_entity_poly.pdbx_seq_one_letter_code
_entity_poly.pdbx_strand_id
1 'polypeptide(L)'
;SFGSPKITRKKSAADYSPTTGTCQMSPIASPTSSKEQENRNGPSNGKRENLNHLSINKRMESTMQDNEFMVLLSQAEKSSEEFMKIMQNLSSIQALKGSKELENLIGIPHASCVFKREMQKTKELMTNVIKQKLFKKKNSGLPNK
;
A
#
# COMPACT_ATOMS: atom_id res chain seq x y z
N SER A 1 -44.37 46.65 11.57
CA SER A 1 -43.25 46.42 12.50
C SER A 1 -42.85 44.95 12.37
N PHE A 2 -41.75 44.65 11.69
CA PHE A 2 -41.30 43.27 11.45
C PHE A 2 -40.19 42.94 12.45
N GLY A 3 -40.47 42.00 13.35
CA GLY A 3 -39.52 41.55 14.37
C GLY A 3 -38.38 40.73 13.77
N SER A 4 -37.16 41.00 14.22
CA SER A 4 -35.93 40.30 13.78
C SER A 4 -35.88 38.88 14.37
N PRO A 5 -35.47 37.85 13.61
CA PRO A 5 -35.31 36.51 14.17
C PRO A 5 -34.02 36.44 15.00
N LYS A 6 -34.12 36.03 16.27
CA LYS A 6 -32.96 35.75 17.14
C LYS A 6 -32.27 34.47 16.67
N ILE A 7 -31.10 34.62 16.05
CA ILE A 7 -30.24 33.49 15.68
C ILE A 7 -29.57 32.95 16.94
N THR A 8 -29.97 31.76 17.39
CA THR A 8 -29.28 31.02 18.45
C THR A 8 -28.16 30.17 17.84
N ARG A 9 -26.90 30.55 18.14
CA ARG A 9 -25.70 29.81 17.72
C ARG A 9 -25.63 28.50 18.52
N LYS A 10 -25.71 27.35 17.84
CA LYS A 10 -25.45 26.04 18.46
C LYS A 10 -23.98 26.02 18.93
N LYS A 11 -23.76 25.83 20.23
CA LYS A 11 -22.42 25.65 20.80
C LYS A 11 -21.93 24.25 20.42
N SER A 12 -20.97 24.15 19.50
CA SER A 12 -20.25 22.91 19.25
C SER A 12 -19.39 22.58 20.47
N ALA A 13 -19.42 21.33 20.92
CA ALA A 13 -18.79 20.84 22.16
C ALA A 13 -17.25 20.74 22.11
N ALA A 14 -16.59 21.50 21.24
CA ALA A 14 -15.15 21.47 21.07
C ALA A 14 -14.61 22.90 21.02
N ASP A 15 -13.72 23.21 21.96
CA ASP A 15 -13.06 24.49 22.11
C ASP A 15 -11.97 24.66 21.04
N TYR A 16 -12.39 25.02 19.83
CA TYR A 16 -11.49 25.40 18.75
C TYR A 16 -11.13 26.90 18.88
N SER A 17 -9.83 27.22 18.73
CA SER A 17 -9.33 28.59 18.63
C SER A 17 -9.84 29.27 17.35
N PRO A 18 -10.47 30.46 17.41
CA PRO A 18 -10.97 31.15 16.22
C PRO A 18 -9.87 31.64 15.29
N THR A 19 -8.69 31.96 15.84
CA THR A 19 -7.60 32.59 15.07
C THR A 19 -6.74 31.56 14.33
N THR A 20 -6.55 30.37 14.92
CA THR A 20 -5.64 29.35 14.38
C THR A 20 -6.32 28.03 14.04
N GLY A 21 -7.60 27.85 14.37
CA GLY A 21 -8.35 26.62 14.09
C GLY A 21 -7.91 25.39 14.91
N THR A 22 -7.01 25.57 15.86
CA THR A 22 -6.49 24.48 16.71
C THR A 22 -7.38 24.28 17.94
N CYS A 23 -7.60 23.03 18.35
CA CYS A 23 -8.21 22.70 19.64
C CYS A 23 -7.22 21.96 20.53
N GLN A 24 -7.39 22.10 21.84
CA GLN A 24 -6.65 21.31 22.83
C GLN A 24 -7.13 19.87 22.77
N MET A 25 -6.25 18.92 22.47
CA MET A 25 -6.54 17.49 22.64
C MET A 25 -6.33 17.11 24.10
N SER A 26 -7.32 16.46 24.71
CA SER A 26 -7.19 15.92 26.06
C SER A 26 -5.96 15.01 26.17
N PRO A 27 -5.22 15.01 27.29
CA PRO A 27 -4.10 14.11 27.47
C PRO A 27 -4.63 12.68 27.59
N ILE A 28 -4.44 11.90 26.52
CA ILE A 28 -4.54 10.44 26.43
C ILE A 28 -5.91 9.88 26.85
N ALA A 29 -6.81 9.70 25.88
CA ALA A 29 -7.91 8.75 26.03
C ALA A 29 -7.38 7.34 25.72
N SER A 30 -7.19 6.51 26.75
CA SER A 30 -7.00 5.07 26.59
C SER A 30 -8.21 4.45 25.87
N PRO A 31 -8.04 3.40 25.06
CA PRO A 31 -9.18 2.74 24.43
C PRO A 31 -10.06 2.17 25.54
N THR A 32 -11.36 2.49 25.48
CA THR A 32 -12.38 1.97 26.37
C THR A 32 -12.32 0.44 26.37
N SER A 33 -11.73 -0.15 27.41
CA SER A 33 -11.83 -1.58 27.66
C SER A 33 -13.30 -1.89 27.99
N SER A 34 -13.83 -2.92 27.33
CA SER A 34 -15.14 -3.48 27.67
C SER A 34 -15.14 -3.93 29.13
N LYS A 35 -16.28 -3.73 29.78
CA LYS A 35 -16.49 -3.76 31.22
C LYS A 35 -15.78 -4.88 31.97
N GLU A 36 -15.17 -4.47 33.07
CA GLU A 36 -14.67 -5.28 34.17
C GLU A 36 -15.83 -6.10 34.77
N GLN A 37 -15.69 -7.43 34.82
CA GLN A 37 -16.41 -8.27 35.75
C GLN A 37 -15.39 -9.08 36.56
N GLU A 38 -15.30 -8.69 37.83
CA GLU A 38 -14.82 -9.41 39.01
C GLU A 38 -13.37 -9.93 39.04
N ASN A 39 -12.55 -9.17 39.76
CA ASN A 39 -11.20 -9.53 40.20
C ASN A 39 -11.19 -10.82 41.03
N ARG A 40 -10.58 -11.89 40.51
CA ARG A 40 -9.99 -12.95 41.32
C ARG A 40 -8.54 -13.16 40.92
N ASN A 41 -7.64 -12.74 41.80
CA ASN A 41 -6.21 -12.99 41.73
C ASN A 41 -5.94 -14.48 41.94
N GLY A 42 -5.45 -15.16 40.91
CA GLY A 42 -4.88 -16.51 40.99
C GLY A 42 -3.91 -16.74 39.82
N PRO A 43 -2.78 -17.44 40.01
CA PRO A 43 -1.82 -17.65 38.93
C PRO A 43 -2.43 -18.55 37.86
N SER A 44 -2.66 -18.00 36.67
CA SER A 44 -3.20 -18.72 35.52
C SER A 44 -2.15 -19.70 34.98
N ASN A 45 -2.17 -20.92 35.49
CA ASN A 45 -1.54 -22.08 34.84
C ASN A 45 -2.49 -22.58 33.74
N GLY A 46 -2.60 -21.81 32.65
CA GLY A 46 -3.44 -22.10 31.49
C GLY A 46 -2.61 -22.49 30.27
N LYS A 47 -2.69 -23.77 29.92
CA LYS A 47 -2.10 -24.48 28.76
C LYS A 47 -1.95 -23.61 27.49
N ARG A 48 -0.71 -23.45 27.00
CA ARG A 48 -0.38 -22.77 25.73
C ARG A 48 -1.06 -23.52 24.58
N GLU A 49 -2.00 -22.88 23.90
CA GLU A 49 -2.63 -23.43 22.70
C GLU A 49 -1.57 -23.55 21.60
N ASN A 50 -1.32 -24.78 21.14
CA ASN A 50 -0.43 -25.05 20.03
C ASN A 50 -1.15 -24.67 18.73
N LEU A 51 -0.81 -23.51 18.15
CA LEU A 51 -1.19 -23.09 16.80
C LEU A 51 -0.46 -23.93 15.71
N ASN A 52 -0.47 -25.25 15.84
CA ASN A 52 0.16 -26.19 14.90
C ASN A 52 -0.84 -26.72 13.85
N HIS A 53 -1.87 -25.93 13.51
CA HIS A 53 -2.83 -26.30 12.46
C HIS A 53 -3.05 -25.18 11.43
N LEU A 54 -1.99 -24.44 11.11
CA LEU A 54 -1.91 -23.81 9.79
C LEU A 54 -1.07 -24.74 8.91
N SER A 55 -1.65 -25.88 8.54
CA SER A 55 -1.06 -26.77 7.56
C SER A 55 -0.94 -25.99 6.24
N ILE A 56 0.28 -25.60 5.92
CA ILE A 56 0.70 -24.93 4.68
C ILE A 56 0.57 -25.95 3.53
N ASN A 57 -0.65 -26.35 3.19
CA ASN A 57 -0.95 -27.18 2.03
C ASN A 57 -1.25 -26.30 0.80
N LYS A 58 -0.36 -25.35 0.52
CA LYS A 58 -0.33 -24.55 -0.72
C LYS A 58 0.92 -24.84 -1.57
N ARG A 59 1.47 -26.05 -1.45
CA ARG A 59 2.79 -26.39 -2.03
C ARG A 59 2.75 -26.74 -3.54
N MET A 60 1.58 -26.93 -4.15
CA MET A 60 1.51 -27.49 -5.52
C MET A 60 1.10 -26.52 -6.64
N GLU A 61 0.45 -25.39 -6.35
CA GLU A 61 0.02 -24.41 -7.38
C GLU A 61 1.15 -23.48 -7.89
N SER A 62 2.36 -23.60 -7.35
CA SER A 62 3.34 -22.50 -7.41
C SER A 62 4.07 -22.35 -8.76
N THR A 63 4.21 -23.42 -9.55
CA THR A 63 5.01 -23.38 -10.80
C THR A 63 4.24 -22.80 -11.98
N MET A 64 2.92 -22.96 -12.04
CA MET A 64 2.10 -22.35 -13.11
C MET A 64 1.96 -20.83 -12.91
N GLN A 65 1.72 -20.39 -11.67
CA GLN A 65 1.65 -18.97 -11.32
C GLN A 65 2.96 -18.22 -11.58
N ASP A 66 4.11 -18.87 -11.35
CA ASP A 66 5.41 -18.24 -11.61
C ASP A 66 5.63 -17.94 -13.10
N ASN A 67 5.19 -18.83 -14.00
CA ASN A 67 5.31 -18.62 -15.44
C ASN A 67 4.35 -17.53 -15.94
N GLU A 68 3.11 -17.52 -15.47
CA GLU A 68 2.12 -16.49 -15.80
C GLU A 68 2.60 -15.09 -15.37
N PHE A 69 3.15 -14.98 -14.16
CA PHE A 69 3.68 -13.71 -13.66
C PHE A 69 4.87 -13.20 -14.50
N MET A 70 5.76 -14.09 -14.94
CA MET A 70 6.88 -13.73 -15.82
C MET A 70 6.42 -13.23 -17.20
N VAL A 71 5.36 -13.83 -17.74
CA VAL A 71 4.74 -13.38 -18.99
C VAL A 71 4.14 -11.98 -18.81
N LEU A 72 3.38 -11.77 -17.73
CA LEU A 72 2.79 -10.46 -17.42
C LEU A 72 3.85 -9.39 -17.21
N LEU A 73 4.95 -9.70 -16.51
CA LEU A 73 6.05 -8.75 -16.31
C LEU A 73 6.71 -8.39 -17.65
N SER A 74 6.93 -9.36 -18.53
CA SER A 74 7.47 -9.11 -19.88
C SER A 74 6.55 -8.23 -20.71
N GLN A 75 5.23 -8.46 -20.63
CA GLN A 75 4.23 -7.64 -21.30
C GLN A 75 4.23 -6.21 -20.73
N ALA A 76 4.28 -6.06 -19.41
CA ALA A 76 4.36 -4.76 -18.76
C ALA A 76 5.65 -4.00 -19.13
N GLU A 77 6.80 -4.69 -19.23
CA GLU A 77 8.07 -4.11 -19.66
C GLU A 77 7.97 -3.59 -21.12
N LYS A 78 7.40 -4.38 -22.02
CA LYS A 78 7.19 -3.97 -23.42
C LYS A 78 6.23 -2.79 -23.53
N SER A 79 5.06 -2.87 -22.87
CA SER A 79 4.08 -1.77 -22.86
C SER A 79 4.66 -0.50 -22.24
N SER A 80 5.54 -0.63 -21.26
CA SER A 80 6.25 0.49 -20.65
C SER A 80 7.14 1.23 -21.67
N GLU A 81 7.90 0.48 -22.46
CA GLU A 81 8.77 1.05 -23.49
C GLU A 81 7.98 1.70 -24.63
N GLU A 82 6.90 1.05 -25.07
CA GLU A 82 5.97 1.62 -26.05
C GLU A 82 5.33 2.91 -25.55
N PHE A 83 4.89 2.93 -24.28
CA PHE A 83 4.35 4.13 -23.64
C PHE A 83 5.37 5.26 -23.64
N MET A 84 6.62 5.01 -23.23
CA MET A 84 7.67 6.03 -23.25
C MET A 84 7.92 6.59 -24.66
N LYS A 85 7.89 5.75 -25.69
CA LYS A 85 8.04 6.17 -27.08
C LYS A 85 6.91 7.09 -27.53
N ILE A 86 5.66 6.75 -27.19
CA ILE A 86 4.49 7.60 -27.49
C ILE A 86 4.65 8.97 -26.82
N MET A 87 5.04 8.99 -25.55
CA MET A 87 5.22 10.21 -24.76
C MET A 87 6.29 11.13 -25.36
N GLN A 88 7.41 10.54 -25.80
CA GLN A 88 8.48 11.27 -26.48
C GLN A 88 8.00 11.84 -27.83
N ASN A 89 7.25 11.06 -28.61
CA ASN A 89 6.69 11.51 -29.88
C ASN A 89 5.70 12.67 -29.70
N LEU A 90 4.82 12.61 -28.68
CA LEU A 90 3.90 13.71 -28.38
C LEU A 90 4.65 14.98 -27.98
N SER A 91 5.71 14.83 -27.19
CA SER A 91 6.54 15.95 -26.74
C SER A 91 7.33 16.62 -27.87
N SER A 92 7.60 15.91 -28.98
CA SER A 92 8.33 16.47 -30.13
C SER A 92 7.43 17.23 -31.11
N ILE A 93 6.11 17.08 -31.01
CA ILE A 93 5.15 17.80 -31.86
C ILE A 93 5.14 19.28 -31.45
N GLN A 94 5.58 20.15 -32.36
CA GLN A 94 5.70 21.58 -32.10
C GLN A 94 4.37 22.23 -31.70
N ALA A 95 3.24 21.79 -32.28
CA ALA A 95 1.90 22.29 -31.94
C ALA A 95 1.48 21.97 -30.50
N LEU A 96 2.08 20.95 -29.88
CA LEU A 96 1.80 20.53 -28.50
C LEU A 96 2.84 21.06 -27.50
N LYS A 97 3.88 21.75 -27.97
CA LYS A 97 4.96 22.27 -27.12
C LYS A 97 4.40 23.32 -26.16
N GLY A 98 4.51 23.06 -24.85
CA GLY A 98 4.00 23.95 -23.81
C GLY A 98 2.48 23.85 -23.58
N SER A 99 1.80 22.84 -24.15
CA SER A 99 0.40 22.57 -23.81
C SER A 99 0.29 22.11 -22.35
N LYS A 100 -0.50 22.86 -21.58
CA LYS A 100 -0.78 22.55 -20.17
C LYS A 100 -1.65 21.30 -20.03
N GLU A 101 -2.56 21.06 -20.98
CA GLU A 101 -3.39 19.87 -21.04
C GLU A 101 -2.53 18.61 -21.22
N LEU A 102 -1.56 18.68 -22.15
CA LEU A 102 -0.62 17.58 -22.36
C LEU A 102 0.26 17.37 -21.14
N GLU A 103 0.80 18.43 -20.55
CA GLU A 103 1.61 18.35 -19.32
C GLU A 103 0.82 17.78 -18.13
N ASN A 104 -0.46 18.15 -17.97
CA ASN A 104 -1.31 17.60 -16.92
C ASN A 104 -1.61 16.11 -17.13
N LEU A 105 -1.79 15.67 -18.38
CA LEU A 105 -2.05 14.27 -18.72
C LEU A 105 -0.81 13.40 -18.56
N ILE A 106 0.33 13.89 -19.06
CA ILE A 106 1.63 13.20 -19.03
C ILE A 106 2.27 13.26 -17.65
N GLY A 107 1.89 14.27 -16.86
CA GLY A 107 2.60 14.67 -15.66
C GLY A 107 3.92 15.36 -15.98
N ILE A 108 4.67 15.67 -14.93
CA ILE A 108 5.99 16.27 -15.03
C ILE A 108 6.90 15.38 -15.91
N PRO A 109 7.73 15.92 -16.82
CA PRO A 109 8.59 15.15 -17.72
C PRO A 109 9.50 14.10 -17.03
N HIS A 110 9.72 14.23 -15.72
CA HIS A 110 10.42 13.25 -14.89
C HIS A 110 9.65 11.95 -14.59
N ALA A 111 8.35 11.87 -14.87
CA ALA A 111 7.56 10.65 -14.70
C ALA A 111 8.16 9.46 -15.47
N SER A 112 8.76 9.72 -16.63
CA SER A 112 9.46 8.72 -17.45
C SER A 112 10.65 8.05 -16.73
N CYS A 113 11.46 8.84 -16.01
CA CYS A 113 12.62 8.34 -15.26
C CYS A 113 12.18 7.52 -14.04
N VAL A 114 11.14 7.98 -13.35
CA VAL A 114 10.54 7.26 -12.21
C VAL A 114 10.01 5.91 -12.69
N PHE A 115 9.25 5.90 -13.79
CA PHE A 115 8.64 4.69 -14.31
C PHE A 115 9.67 3.63 -14.73
N LYS A 116 10.72 4.01 -15.47
CA LYS A 116 11.81 3.11 -15.83
C LYS A 116 12.51 2.52 -14.60
N ARG A 117 12.72 3.33 -13.56
CA ARG A 117 13.32 2.88 -12.30
C ARG A 117 12.42 1.88 -11.58
N GLU A 118 11.13 2.15 -11.47
CA GLU A 118 10.18 1.24 -10.81
C GLU A 118 10.05 -0.10 -11.57
N MET A 119 10.06 -0.07 -12.90
CA MET A 119 10.10 -1.28 -13.72
C MET A 119 11.37 -2.11 -13.44
N GLN A 120 12.53 -1.46 -13.40
CA GLN A 120 13.80 -2.13 -13.10
C GLN A 120 13.81 -2.77 -11.70
N LYS A 121 13.29 -2.07 -10.68
CA LYS A 121 13.16 -2.62 -9.32
C LYS A 121 12.29 -3.87 -9.30
N THR A 122 11.17 -3.85 -10.04
CA THR A 122 10.25 -4.98 -10.13
C THR A 122 10.93 -6.21 -10.75
N LYS A 123 11.72 -6.00 -11.82
CA LYS A 123 12.52 -7.04 -12.48
C LYS A 123 13.57 -7.65 -11.57
N GLU A 124 14.29 -6.81 -10.83
CA GLU A 124 15.29 -7.25 -9.85
C GLU A 124 14.66 -8.05 -8.72
N LEU A 125 13.55 -7.54 -8.16
CA LEU A 125 12.79 -8.24 -7.13
C LEU A 125 12.33 -9.62 -7.61
N MET A 126 11.75 -9.71 -8.81
CA MET A 126 11.29 -10.99 -9.35
C MET A 126 12.44 -11.98 -9.54
N THR A 127 13.58 -11.50 -10.04
CA THR A 127 14.79 -12.33 -10.17
C THR A 127 15.26 -12.87 -8.81
N ASN A 128 15.22 -12.03 -7.77
CA ASN A 128 15.58 -12.44 -6.41
C ASN A 128 14.58 -13.47 -5.83
N VAL A 129 13.28 -13.29 -6.06
CA VAL A 129 12.24 -14.25 -5.65
C VAL A 129 12.46 -15.62 -6.30
N ILE A 130 12.75 -15.65 -7.61
CA ILE A 130 13.04 -16.89 -8.34
C ILE A 130 14.28 -17.58 -7.77
N LYS A 131 15.38 -16.83 -7.56
CA LYS A 131 16.60 -17.36 -6.94
C LYS A 131 16.30 -17.98 -5.56
N GLN A 132 15.58 -17.28 -4.69
CA GLN A 132 15.22 -17.79 -3.37
C GLN A 132 14.38 -19.06 -3.43
N LYS A 133 13.40 -19.15 -4.35
CA LYS A 133 12.62 -20.38 -4.57
C LYS A 133 13.51 -21.55 -4.99
N LEU A 134 14.46 -21.32 -5.91
CA LEU A 134 15.42 -22.33 -6.36
C LEU A 134 16.31 -22.83 -5.21
N PHE A 135 16.83 -21.93 -4.38
CA PHE A 135 17.62 -22.30 -3.20
C PHE A 135 16.81 -23.12 -2.19
N LYS A 136 15.56 -22.73 -1.90
CA LYS A 136 14.68 -23.51 -1.00
C LYS A 136 14.43 -24.92 -1.52
N LYS A 137 14.21 -25.09 -2.83
CA LYS A 137 14.00 -26.40 -3.46
C LYS A 137 15.23 -27.31 -3.32
N LYS A 138 16.43 -26.76 -3.48
CA LYS A 138 17.70 -27.51 -3.33
C LYS A 138 17.92 -28.01 -1.90
N ASN A 139 17.56 -27.19 -0.91
CA ASN A 139 17.77 -27.51 0.51
C ASN A 139 16.71 -28.47 1.08
N SER A 140 15.53 -28.58 0.48
CA SER A 140 14.48 -29.53 0.91
C SER A 140 14.68 -30.97 0.42
N GLY A 141 15.70 -31.24 -0.41
CA GLY A 141 15.99 -32.55 -0.99
C GLY A 141 17.14 -33.33 -0.33
N LEU A 142 17.80 -32.76 0.69
CA LEU A 142 18.80 -33.50 1.46
C LEU A 142 18.07 -34.40 2.47
N PRO A 143 18.23 -35.75 2.41
CA PRO A 143 17.71 -36.61 3.45
C PRO A 143 18.44 -36.24 4.75
N ASN A 144 17.67 -35.89 5.79
CA ASN A 144 18.23 -35.83 7.14
C ASN A 144 18.83 -37.21 7.44
N LYS A 145 20.15 -37.24 7.67
CA LYS A 145 20.86 -38.44 8.14
C LYS A 145 20.44 -38.80 9.55
#